data_AF-A0A0Q5L3S0-F1
#
_entry.id   AF-A0A0Q5L3S0-F1
#
_cell.length_a   1.000
_cell.length_b   1.000
_cell.length_c   1.000
_cell.angle_alpha   90.00
_cell.angle_beta   90.00
_cell.angle_gamma   90.00
#
_symmetry.space_group_name_H-M   'P 1'
#
loop_
_entity.id
_entity.type
_entity.pdbx_description
1 polymer ?
#
loop_
_entity_poly.entity_id
_entity_poly.type
_entity_poly.pdbx_seq_one_letter_code
_entity_poly.pdbx_strand_id
1 'polypeptide(L)'
;MPDSENPEVMSTADHLEGSYGLTAEGLALDEAVFTRRVGLWERLAAQRTGVSAEQRTAHTEVLALRAWQAQLMLDADKFRAEGDITVEKDVMARVKQVEAWLKAAEAVAGLIPALTGQVSANPAPEFGTWGLADG
;
A
#
# COMPACT_ATOMS: atom_id res chain seq x y z
N MET A 1 -5.91 44.08 -0.61
CA MET A 1 -6.24 42.74 -1.12
C MET A 1 -5.55 41.77 -0.18
N PRO A 2 -6.26 40.90 0.56
CA PRO A 2 -5.56 39.83 1.25
C PRO A 2 -5.08 38.84 0.19
N ASP A 3 -3.76 38.69 0.09
CA ASP A 3 -3.12 37.55 -0.56
C ASP A 3 -3.78 36.29 0.01
N SER A 4 -4.43 35.54 -0.87
CA SER A 4 -4.90 34.21 -0.52
C SER A 4 -3.65 33.36 -0.38
N GLU A 5 -3.15 33.22 0.84
CA GLU A 5 -2.22 32.16 1.23
C GLU A 5 -2.86 30.85 0.78
N ASN A 6 -2.42 30.38 -0.39
CA ASN A 6 -2.73 29.06 -0.87
C ASN A 6 -2.08 28.12 0.16
N PRO A 7 -2.85 27.32 0.93
CA PRO A 7 -2.24 26.42 1.90
C PRO A 7 -1.24 25.55 1.13
N GLU A 8 0.02 25.53 1.56
CA GLU A 8 1.07 24.75 0.92
C GLU A 8 0.55 23.32 0.73
N VAL A 9 0.26 22.97 -0.53
CA VAL A 9 -0.22 21.63 -0.86
C VAL A 9 1.00 20.74 -0.71
N MET A 10 1.08 20.06 0.44
CA MET A 10 2.13 19.08 0.74
C MET A 10 2.22 18.09 -0.43
N SER A 11 3.43 17.88 -0.96
CA SER A 11 3.61 16.97 -2.09
C SER A 11 3.37 15.53 -1.65
N THR A 12 3.05 14.63 -2.58
CA THR A 12 2.89 13.21 -2.23
C THR A 12 4.19 12.60 -1.72
N ALA A 13 5.36 13.08 -2.17
CA ALA A 13 6.64 12.65 -1.62
C ALA A 13 6.77 13.06 -0.15
N ASP A 14 6.48 14.32 0.18
CA ASP A 14 6.52 14.82 1.57
C ASP A 14 5.51 14.09 2.46
N HIS A 15 4.33 13.77 1.91
CA HIS A 15 3.32 12.98 2.61
C HIS A 15 3.81 11.56 2.92
N LEU A 16 4.44 10.89 1.96
CA LEU A 16 4.99 9.54 2.12
C LEU A 16 6.15 9.52 3.13
N GLU A 17 7.01 10.54 3.09
CA GLU A 17 8.08 10.70 4.06
C GLU A 17 7.52 11.02 5.45
N GLY A 18 6.61 11.99 5.57
CA GLY A 18 6.04 12.40 6.85
C GLY A 18 5.17 11.33 7.52
N SER A 19 4.45 10.52 6.73
CA SER A 19 3.54 9.50 7.26
C SER A 19 4.22 8.17 7.56
N TYR A 20 5.21 7.78 6.75
CA TYR A 20 5.81 6.44 6.81
C TYR A 20 7.33 6.44 6.97
N GLY A 21 7.99 7.58 6.81
CA GLY A 21 9.45 7.68 6.68
C GLY A 21 9.96 7.07 5.38
N LEU A 22 9.13 7.04 4.32
CA LEU A 22 9.52 6.49 3.02
C LEU A 22 10.31 7.52 2.22
N THR A 23 11.60 7.27 2.06
CA THR A 23 12.53 8.12 1.29
C THR A 23 13.06 7.39 0.05
N ALA A 24 13.79 8.11 -0.81
CA ALA A 24 14.49 7.51 -1.94
C ALA A 24 15.46 6.39 -1.50
N GLU A 25 16.21 6.62 -0.41
CA GLU A 25 17.12 5.63 0.18
C GLU A 25 16.37 4.38 0.65
N GLY A 26 15.19 4.54 1.25
CA GLY A 26 14.35 3.41 1.69
C GLY A 26 13.90 2.49 0.56
N LEU A 27 13.95 2.97 -0.70
CA LEU A 27 13.66 2.18 -1.90
C LEU A 27 14.91 1.80 -2.69
N ALA A 28 16.11 2.12 -2.18
CA ALA A 28 17.37 1.98 -2.91
C ALA A 28 17.34 2.69 -4.29
N LEU A 29 16.73 3.88 -4.35
CA LEU A 29 16.62 4.70 -5.55
C LEU A 29 17.33 6.04 -5.38
N ASP A 30 17.78 6.62 -6.49
CA ASP A 30 18.18 8.04 -6.52
C ASP A 30 16.95 8.95 -6.41
N GLU A 31 17.13 10.15 -5.84
CA GLU A 31 16.05 11.15 -5.67
C GLU A 31 15.28 11.43 -6.97
N ALA A 32 15.99 11.64 -8.08
CA ALA A 32 15.34 11.89 -9.37
C ALA A 32 14.52 10.68 -9.88
N VAL A 33 14.91 9.46 -9.52
CA VAL A 33 14.15 8.25 -9.83
C VAL A 33 12.96 8.09 -8.89
N PHE A 34 13.14 8.40 -7.61
CA PHE A 34 12.09 8.43 -6.61
C PHE A 34 10.96 9.40 -6.99
N THR A 35 11.27 10.66 -7.31
CA THR A 35 10.27 11.64 -7.75
C THR A 35 9.50 11.16 -8.99
N ARG A 36 10.21 10.59 -9.99
CA ARG A 36 9.56 10.02 -11.18
C ARG A 36 8.65 8.85 -10.82
N ARG A 37 9.05 8.01 -9.88
CA ARG A 37 8.27 6.86 -9.42
C ARG A 37 7.00 7.30 -8.69
N VAL A 38 7.10 8.29 -7.80
CA VAL A 38 5.94 8.91 -7.13
C VAL A 38 4.96 9.44 -8.16
N GLY A 39 5.43 10.20 -9.16
CA GLY A 39 4.57 10.71 -10.23
C GLY A 39 3.91 9.61 -11.08
N LEU A 40 4.52 8.42 -11.21
CA LEU A 40 3.87 7.27 -11.86
C LEU A 40 2.76 6.68 -10.99
N TRP A 41 2.98 6.57 -9.68
CA TRP A 41 1.96 6.08 -8.74
C TRP A 41 0.75 7.01 -8.68
N GLU A 42 0.97 8.33 -8.62
CA GLU A 42 -0.11 9.32 -8.69
C GLU A 42 -0.94 9.16 -9.97
N ARG A 43 -0.28 8.99 -11.13
CA ARG A 43 -0.97 8.77 -12.42
C ARG A 43 -1.78 7.47 -12.42
N LEU A 44 -1.24 6.39 -11.88
CA LEU A 44 -1.95 5.11 -11.76
C LEU A 44 -3.14 5.23 -10.80
N ALA A 45 -2.99 5.96 -9.69
CA ALA A 45 -4.09 6.21 -8.77
C ALA A 45 -5.18 7.07 -9.39
N ALA A 46 -4.81 8.07 -10.18
CA ALA A 46 -5.73 8.96 -10.90
C ALA A 46 -6.54 8.25 -11.99
N GLN A 47 -6.07 7.12 -12.52
CA GLN A 47 -6.81 6.33 -13.51
C GLN A 47 -8.07 5.65 -12.93
N ARG A 48 -8.19 5.51 -11.61
CA ARG A 48 -9.42 4.99 -10.99
C ARG A 48 -10.53 6.04 -11.08
N THR A 49 -11.59 5.72 -11.81
CA THR A 49 -12.80 6.54 -11.92
C THR A 49 -13.80 6.21 -10.80
N GLY A 50 -14.57 7.20 -10.35
CA GLY A 50 -15.65 6.98 -9.37
C GLY A 50 -15.19 6.78 -7.92
N VAL A 51 -13.93 7.10 -7.61
CA VAL A 51 -13.36 7.05 -6.26
C VAL A 51 -13.13 8.46 -5.69
N SER A 52 -13.19 8.59 -4.38
CA SER A 52 -12.94 9.87 -3.68
C SER A 52 -11.48 10.31 -3.81
N ALA A 53 -11.19 11.58 -3.49
CA ALA A 53 -9.82 12.07 -3.41
C ALA A 53 -8.98 11.28 -2.40
N GLU A 54 -9.54 11.02 -1.22
CA GLU A 54 -8.94 10.21 -0.16
C GLU A 54 -8.60 8.79 -0.63
N GLN A 55 -9.52 8.13 -1.35
CA GLN A 55 -9.28 6.81 -1.92
C GLN A 55 -8.16 6.79 -2.96
N ARG A 56 -7.96 7.88 -3.69
CA ARG A 56 -6.84 8.01 -4.65
C ARG A 56 -5.52 8.25 -3.95
N THR A 57 -5.49 9.08 -2.91
CA THR A 57 -4.30 9.25 -2.06
C THR A 57 -3.90 7.91 -1.43
N ALA A 58 -4.85 7.22 -0.81
CA ALA A 58 -4.62 5.90 -0.22
C ALA A 58 -4.16 4.87 -1.27
N HIS A 59 -4.67 4.92 -2.50
CA HIS A 59 -4.17 4.04 -3.55
C HIS A 59 -2.71 4.35 -3.93
N THR A 60 -2.31 5.61 -3.92
CA THR A 60 -0.91 6.01 -4.15
C THR A 60 -0.01 5.49 -3.02
N GLU A 61 -0.47 5.58 -1.77
CA GLU A 61 0.21 5.00 -0.60
C GLU A 61 0.36 3.49 -0.73
N VAL A 62 -0.69 2.77 -1.17
CA VAL A 62 -0.62 1.32 -1.40
C VAL A 62 0.47 0.96 -2.40
N LEU A 63 0.57 1.69 -3.52
CA LEU A 63 1.60 1.43 -4.53
C LEU A 63 3.00 1.67 -3.97
N ALA A 64 3.18 2.74 -3.19
CA ALA A 64 4.44 3.09 -2.55
C ALA A 64 4.85 2.06 -1.48
N LEU A 65 3.93 1.68 -0.60
CA LEU A 65 4.15 0.71 0.47
C LEU A 65 4.45 -0.69 -0.06
N ARG A 66 3.79 -1.12 -1.15
CA ARG A 66 4.13 -2.39 -1.82
C ARG A 66 5.53 -2.38 -2.40
N ALA A 67 5.94 -1.27 -3.03
CA ALA A 67 7.29 -1.14 -3.54
C ALA A 67 8.32 -1.20 -2.40
N TRP A 68 8.02 -0.55 -1.27
CA TRP A 68 8.91 -0.59 -0.11
C TRP A 68 8.99 -1.97 0.53
N GLN A 69 7.87 -2.65 0.70
CA GLN A 69 7.83 -4.01 1.22
C GLN A 69 8.70 -4.94 0.34
N ALA A 70 8.58 -4.83 -0.98
CA ALA A 70 9.40 -5.62 -1.90
C ALA A 70 10.90 -5.33 -1.73
N GLN A 71 11.29 -4.07 -1.58
CA GLN A 71 12.69 -3.70 -1.33
C GLN A 71 13.21 -4.27 0.00
N LEU A 72 12.43 -4.14 1.08
CA LEU A 72 12.81 -4.70 2.39
C LEU A 72 12.96 -6.22 2.34
N MET A 73 12.13 -6.93 1.57
CA MET A 73 12.29 -8.37 1.40
C MET A 73 13.60 -8.73 0.68
N LEU A 74 14.01 -7.94 -0.33
CA LEU A 74 15.30 -8.12 -0.98
C LEU A 74 16.47 -7.88 -0.02
N ASP A 75 16.36 -6.86 0.83
CA ASP A 75 17.38 -6.56 1.85
C ASP A 75 17.46 -7.69 2.89
N ALA A 76 16.31 -8.21 3.35
CA ALA A 76 16.26 -9.35 4.26
C ALA A 76 16.91 -10.60 3.67
N ASP A 77 16.64 -10.90 2.39
CA ASP A 77 17.25 -12.03 1.70
C ASP A 77 18.77 -11.85 1.55
N LYS A 78 19.23 -10.63 1.28
CA LYS A 78 20.66 -10.29 1.23
C LYS A 78 21.33 -10.52 2.59
N PHE A 79 20.81 -9.94 3.68
CA PHE A 79 21.42 -10.10 5.00
C PHE A 79 21.36 -11.55 5.51
N ARG A 80 20.31 -12.29 5.15
CA ARG A 80 20.24 -13.73 5.40
C ARG A 80 21.36 -14.49 4.68
N ALA A 81 21.65 -14.15 3.43
CA ALA A 81 22.73 -14.77 2.67
C ALA A 81 24.13 -14.42 3.22
N GLU A 82 24.29 -13.22 3.78
CA GLU A 82 25.53 -12.75 4.42
C GLU A 82 25.71 -13.29 5.85
N GLY A 83 24.66 -13.88 6.44
CA GLY A 83 24.67 -14.40 7.81
C GLY A 83 24.45 -13.35 8.90
N ASP A 84 24.01 -12.15 8.53
CA ASP A 84 23.72 -11.07 9.48
C ASP A 84 22.28 -11.16 10.01
N ILE A 85 22.10 -12.06 10.98
CA ILE A 85 20.79 -12.40 11.55
C ILE A 85 20.17 -11.22 12.32
N THR A 86 20.98 -10.33 12.89
CA THR A 86 20.47 -9.18 13.64
C THR A 86 19.81 -8.19 12.70
N VAL A 87 20.51 -7.83 11.62
CA VAL A 87 19.98 -6.90 10.62
C VAL A 87 18.80 -7.52 9.87
N GLU A 88 18.85 -8.81 9.53
CA GLU A 88 17.70 -9.53 8.96
C GLU A 88 16.45 -9.38 9.84
N LYS A 89 16.58 -9.60 11.16
CA LYS A 89 15.46 -9.48 12.09
C LYS A 89 14.89 -8.07 12.15
N ASP A 90 15.75 -7.05 12.13
CA ASP A 90 15.33 -5.65 12.14
C ASP A 90 14.58 -5.30 10.84
N VAL A 91 15.08 -5.75 9.70
CA VAL A 91 14.39 -5.60 8.40
C VAL A 91 13.03 -6.30 8.44
N MET A 92 12.96 -7.53 8.95
CA MET A 92 11.69 -8.27 9.07
C MET A 92 10.71 -7.61 10.05
N ALA A 93 11.20 -6.95 11.10
CA ALA A 93 10.36 -6.15 11.99
C ALA A 93 9.77 -4.95 11.24
N ARG A 94 10.59 -4.29 10.40
CA ARG A 94 10.13 -3.19 9.55
C ARG A 94 9.12 -3.65 8.50
N VAL A 95 9.31 -4.82 7.89
CA VAL A 95 8.33 -5.43 6.96
C VAL A 95 6.96 -5.57 7.64
N LYS A 96 6.89 -6.09 8.87
CA LYS A 96 5.62 -6.22 9.61
C LYS A 96 4.94 -4.88 9.86
N GLN A 97 5.72 -3.82 10.11
CA GLN A 97 5.17 -2.47 10.27
C GLN A 97 4.60 -1.95 8.94
N VAL A 98 5.33 -2.12 7.84
CA VAL A 98 4.87 -1.74 6.50
C VAL A 98 3.62 -2.53 6.10
N GLU A 99 3.52 -3.82 6.45
CA GLU A 99 2.32 -4.63 6.23
C GLU A 99 1.08 -4.09 6.95
N ALA A 100 1.25 -3.60 8.18
CA ALA A 100 0.15 -3.01 8.94
C ALA A 100 -0.34 -1.71 8.28
N TRP A 101 0.58 -0.86 7.83
CA TRP A 101 0.26 0.36 7.08
C TRP A 101 -0.39 0.06 5.73
N LEU A 102 0.13 -0.95 5.01
CA LEU A 102 -0.40 -1.38 3.74
C LEU A 102 -1.86 -1.83 3.88
N LYS A 103 -2.17 -2.66 4.88
CA LYS A 103 -3.55 -3.09 5.14
C LYS A 103 -4.49 -1.93 5.44
N ALA A 104 -4.03 -0.94 6.22
CA ALA A 104 -4.81 0.26 6.50
C ALA A 104 -5.08 1.07 5.23
N ALA A 105 -4.04 1.32 4.41
CA ALA A 105 -4.16 2.05 3.16
C ALA A 105 -5.03 1.31 2.14
N GLU A 106 -4.92 -0.02 2.03
CA GLU A 106 -5.75 -0.83 1.14
C GLU A 106 -7.23 -0.82 1.55
N ALA A 107 -7.53 -0.78 2.85
CA ALA A 107 -8.89 -0.63 3.36
C ALA A 107 -9.48 0.75 3.00
N VAL A 108 -8.71 1.83 3.21
CA VAL A 108 -9.14 3.19 2.85
C VAL A 108 -9.30 3.33 1.33
N ALA A 109 -8.39 2.76 0.54
CA ALA A 109 -8.45 2.75 -0.92
C ALA A 109 -9.59 1.89 -1.49
N GLY A 110 -10.32 1.15 -0.64
CA GLY A 110 -11.40 0.25 -1.02
C GLY A 110 -10.91 -0.92 -1.90
N LEU A 111 -9.67 -1.37 -1.69
CA LEU A 111 -9.07 -2.51 -2.40
C LEU A 111 -9.30 -3.84 -1.66
N ILE A 112 -9.60 -3.78 -0.37
CA ILE A 112 -10.08 -4.90 0.44
C ILE A 112 -11.39 -4.50 1.11
N PRO A 113 -12.30 -5.46 1.35
CA PRO A 113 -13.49 -5.21 2.15
C PRO A 113 -13.06 -4.66 3.51
N ALA A 114 -13.67 -3.54 3.94
CA ALA A 114 -13.40 -3.00 5.27
C ALA A 114 -13.64 -4.10 6.30
N LEU A 115 -12.63 -4.41 7.12
CA LEU A 115 -12.75 -5.31 8.27
C LEU A 115 -13.53 -4.59 9.39
N THR A 116 -14.76 -4.16 9.10
CA THR A 116 -15.74 -3.80 10.12
C THR A 116 -16.32 -5.11 10.63
N GLY A 117 -15.91 -5.55 11.81
CA GLY A 117 -16.36 -6.80 12.38
C GLY A 117 -17.88 -6.86 12.54
N GLN A 118 -18.55 -7.64 11.69
CA GLN A 118 -19.75 -8.42 12.03
C GLN A 118 -20.05 -9.48 10.97
N VAL A 119 -20.04 -10.72 11.43
CA VAL A 119 -20.76 -11.91 10.96
C VAL A 119 -21.71 -11.68 9.77
N SER A 120 -21.31 -12.20 8.61
CA SER A 120 -22.08 -13.27 7.98
C SER A 120 -21.05 -14.20 7.38
N ALA A 121 -20.98 -15.42 7.91
CA ALA A 121 -20.37 -16.51 7.21
C ALA A 121 -20.94 -16.50 5.78
N ASN A 122 -20.05 -16.56 4.79
CA ASN A 122 -20.38 -16.90 3.43
C ASN A 122 -21.63 -17.80 3.41
N PRO A 123 -22.82 -17.35 2.94
CA PRO A 123 -23.88 -18.30 2.70
C PRO A 123 -23.28 -19.24 1.66
N ALA A 124 -23.01 -20.47 2.09
CA ALA A 124 -22.52 -21.51 1.22
C ALA A 124 -23.38 -21.47 -0.06
N PRO A 125 -22.80 -21.55 -1.26
CA PRO A 125 -23.60 -21.68 -2.46
C PRO A 125 -24.52 -22.87 -2.22
N GLU A 126 -25.82 -22.62 -2.17
CA GLU A 126 -26.81 -23.68 -2.18
C GLU A 126 -26.53 -24.45 -3.46
N PHE A 127 -25.98 -25.66 -3.33
CA PHE A 127 -25.89 -26.58 -4.44
C PHE A 127 -27.33 -26.92 -4.81
N GLY A 128 -27.89 -26.12 -5.71
CA GLY A 128 -29.07 -26.48 -6.47
C GLY A 128 -28.82 -27.87 -7.02
N THR A 129 -29.69 -28.80 -6.65
CA THR A 129 -29.69 -30.17 -7.11
C THR A 129 -29.71 -30.16 -8.63
N TRP A 130 -28.53 -30.36 -9.24
CA TRP A 130 -28.44 -30.75 -10.63
C TRP A 130 -29.12 -32.12 -10.72
N GLY A 131 -30.23 -32.13 -11.45
CA GLY A 131 -31.23 -33.19 -11.38
C GLY A 131 -30.66 -34.58 -11.62
N LEU A 132 -31.13 -35.51 -10.80
CA LEU A 132 -31.47 -36.83 -11.30
C LEU A 132 -32.97 -36.79 -11.61
N ALA A 133 -33.26 -36.81 -12.90
CA ALA A 133 -34.59 -36.92 -13.46
C ALA A 133 -35.26 -38.25 -13.07
N ASP A 134 -36.58 -38.23 -13.25
CA ASP A 134 -37.58 -39.28 -13.06
C ASP A 134 -37.15 -40.74 -13.32
N GLY A 135 -37.73 -41.62 -12.49
CA GLY A 135 -37.86 -43.06 -12.65
C GLY A 135 -38.82 -43.62 -11.62
#